data_AF-A0A1I4BPF3-F1
#
_entry.id   AF-A0A1I4BPF3-F1
#
_cell.length_a   1.000
_cell.length_b   1.000
_cell.length_c   1.000
_cell.angle_alpha   90.00
_cell.angle_beta   90.00
_cell.angle_gamma   90.00
#
_symmetry.space_group_name_H-M   'P 1'
#
loop_
_entity.id
_entity.type
_entity.pdbx_description
1 polymer ?
#
loop_
_entity_poly.entity_id
_entity_poly.type
_entity_poly.pdbx_seq_one_letter_code
_entity_poly.pdbx_strand_id
1 'polypeptide(L)'
;MTLKALRLAALLAGLAATSAAWANDTSAELAAGGLVLTKSDSIEMRSEDLYISERAVRVRYVFANTSGKDVTVRVAFPMPDIGGPGFFQSDVSIPIDDAPANVLGFSTKVDGKPVKAQVEQKAIATDGVDRTAWLVANHVPLAVHLGGVDEALRALPKVKRDEAVKLGLYDPDEGGVWVLKTTYHWLQTFPAGRPIVVEHAYTPSVGATVATNVGTEYAGEIKDRYCIDKALTDTVVRAAKADKDGNAPWVDRWIDYVLVTGSNWKKPIGDFRLVVDKGSPKNLVSFCGSGVRKIGPTQFEMRRTDWRPEKDLSILLLVSREAM
;
A
#
# COMPACT_ATOMS: atom_id res chain seq x y z
N MET A 1 -46.47 -47.97 0.36
CA MET A 1 -46.49 -46.82 1.28
C MET A 1 -45.40 -45.85 0.86
N THR A 2 -45.83 -44.66 0.48
CA THR A 2 -45.05 -43.50 0.04
C THR A 2 -44.23 -42.90 1.18
N LEU A 3 -43.01 -42.42 0.91
CA LEU A 3 -42.54 -41.12 1.41
C LEU A 3 -41.33 -40.63 0.61
N LYS A 4 -41.58 -39.57 -0.16
CA LYS A 4 -40.59 -38.66 -0.74
C LYS A 4 -39.87 -37.93 0.40
N ALA A 5 -38.55 -37.74 0.28
CA ALA A 5 -37.86 -36.66 0.98
C ALA A 5 -36.82 -36.03 0.04
N LEU A 6 -37.25 -34.92 -0.54
CA LEU A 6 -36.45 -33.91 -1.22
C LEU A 6 -35.43 -33.35 -0.22
N ARG A 7 -34.14 -33.29 -0.55
CA ARG A 7 -33.21 -32.38 0.14
C ARG A 7 -32.42 -31.55 -0.85
N LEU A 8 -32.63 -30.26 -0.63
CA LEU A 8 -32.26 -29.07 -1.37
C LEU A 8 -30.75 -28.85 -1.35
N ALA A 9 -30.21 -28.39 -2.47
CA ALA A 9 -28.85 -27.89 -2.58
C ALA A 9 -28.64 -26.65 -1.71
N ALA A 10 -27.46 -26.54 -1.10
CA ALA A 10 -26.90 -25.26 -0.66
C ALA A 10 -25.39 -25.27 -1.00
N LEU A 11 -25.07 -24.75 -2.20
CA LEU A 11 -23.73 -24.29 -2.50
C LEU A 11 -23.48 -23.03 -1.64
N LEU A 12 -22.65 -23.14 -0.60
CA LEU A 12 -22.02 -21.97 -0.01
C LEU A 12 -20.83 -21.59 -0.89
N ALA A 13 -21.02 -20.59 -1.75
CA ALA A 13 -19.93 -19.88 -2.38
C ALA A 13 -19.26 -19.00 -1.31
N GLY A 14 -18.07 -19.39 -0.88
CA GLY A 14 -17.21 -18.54 -0.05
C GLY A 14 -16.73 -17.34 -0.86
N LEU A 15 -17.26 -16.16 -0.59
CA LEU A 15 -16.63 -14.91 -0.99
C LEU A 15 -15.43 -14.69 -0.07
N ALA A 16 -14.23 -14.96 -0.58
CA ALA A 16 -13.00 -14.43 -0.03
C ALA A 16 -13.06 -12.89 -0.16
N ALA A 17 -13.22 -12.21 0.97
CA ALA A 17 -13.08 -10.76 1.04
C ALA A 17 -11.59 -10.44 0.88
N THR A 18 -11.16 -10.15 -0.34
CA THR A 18 -9.87 -9.50 -0.57
C THR A 18 -9.96 -8.10 -0.01
N SER A 19 -9.23 -7.83 1.07
CA SER A 19 -9.03 -6.49 1.61
C SER A 19 -8.41 -5.60 0.54
N ALA A 20 -9.21 -4.70 -0.03
CA ALA A 20 -8.71 -3.63 -0.89
C ALA A 20 -7.89 -2.66 -0.02
N ALA A 21 -6.59 -2.61 -0.25
CA ALA A 21 -5.75 -1.51 0.21
C ALA A 21 -6.01 -0.29 -0.71
N TRP A 22 -5.91 0.93 -0.18
CA TRP A 22 -6.14 2.19 -0.93
C TRP A 22 -4.94 3.14 -0.70
N ALA A 23 -4.45 3.83 -1.73
CA ALA A 23 -3.37 4.84 -1.92
C ALA A 23 -3.41 5.21 -3.43
N ASN A 24 -2.77 6.29 -3.87
CA ASN A 24 -3.10 7.14 -5.05
C ASN A 24 -4.10 8.27 -4.75
N ASP A 25 -3.92 9.41 -5.43
CA ASP A 25 -4.75 10.60 -5.23
C ASP A 25 -6.18 10.36 -5.70
N THR A 26 -7.14 10.83 -4.91
CA THR A 26 -8.57 10.81 -5.24
C THR A 26 -9.26 12.03 -4.62
N SER A 27 -10.41 12.44 -5.17
CA SER A 27 -11.31 13.32 -4.42
C SER A 27 -11.88 12.60 -3.20
N ALA A 28 -12.25 13.36 -2.16
CA ALA A 28 -12.90 12.84 -0.98
C ALA A 28 -13.92 13.83 -0.39
N GLU A 29 -14.82 13.34 0.44
CA GLU A 29 -15.70 14.11 1.30
C GLU A 29 -15.46 13.74 2.77
N LEU A 30 -15.76 14.65 3.69
CA LEU A 30 -15.73 14.34 5.12
C LEU A 30 -17.15 13.98 5.56
N ALA A 31 -17.39 12.70 5.83
CA ALA A 31 -18.66 12.21 6.37
C ALA A 31 -18.56 12.03 7.90
N ALA A 32 -19.69 11.72 8.55
CA ALA A 32 -19.74 11.50 10.00
C ALA A 32 -18.79 10.39 10.51
N GLY A 33 -18.28 9.53 9.63
CA GLY A 33 -17.32 8.45 9.91
C GLY A 33 -15.93 8.65 9.30
N GLY A 34 -15.55 9.87 8.91
CA GLY A 34 -14.22 10.19 8.35
C GLY A 34 -14.21 10.42 6.83
N LEU A 35 -13.03 10.36 6.21
CA LEU A 35 -12.86 10.56 4.78
C LEU A 35 -13.53 9.45 3.97
N VAL A 36 -14.33 9.86 2.99
CA VAL A 36 -14.94 9.00 1.99
C VAL A 36 -14.38 9.41 0.63
N LEU A 37 -13.69 8.50 -0.04
CA LEU A 37 -13.15 8.76 -1.38
C LEU A 37 -14.31 8.90 -2.37
N THR A 38 -14.37 10.02 -3.07
CA THR A 38 -15.41 10.36 -4.03
C THR A 38 -14.86 10.37 -5.45
N LYS A 39 -15.75 10.21 -6.43
CA LYS A 39 -15.40 10.41 -7.85
C LYS A 39 -15.59 11.87 -8.23
N SER A 40 -14.68 12.41 -9.03
CA SER A 40 -14.81 13.77 -9.56
C SER A 40 -15.38 13.74 -10.97
N ASP A 41 -16.44 14.52 -11.21
CA ASP A 41 -17.02 14.70 -12.55
C ASP A 41 -16.42 15.87 -13.34
N SER A 42 -15.50 16.62 -12.72
CA SER A 42 -14.94 17.87 -13.28
C SER A 42 -13.43 17.87 -13.41
N ILE A 43 -12.72 17.11 -12.56
CA ILE A 43 -11.26 17.07 -12.53
C ILE A 43 -10.76 15.81 -13.23
N GLU A 44 -9.87 16.00 -14.21
CA GLU A 44 -9.21 14.93 -14.96
C GLU A 44 -7.74 14.83 -14.55
N MET A 45 -7.25 13.61 -14.31
CA MET A 45 -5.82 13.33 -14.20
C MET A 45 -5.23 13.16 -15.60
N ARG A 46 -4.53 14.19 -16.08
CA ARG A 46 -3.92 14.18 -17.42
C ARG A 46 -2.63 13.38 -17.47
N SER A 47 -1.84 13.40 -16.40
CA SER A 47 -0.66 12.56 -16.30
C SER A 47 -0.31 12.19 -14.88
N GLU A 48 0.35 11.05 -14.73
CA GLU A 48 1.00 10.58 -13.52
C GLU A 48 2.41 10.08 -13.86
N ASP A 49 3.44 10.67 -13.25
CA ASP A 49 4.83 10.19 -13.28
C ASP A 49 5.22 9.71 -11.88
N LEU A 50 5.28 8.39 -11.73
CA LEU A 50 5.49 7.67 -10.48
C LEU A 50 6.89 7.04 -10.47
N TYR A 51 7.70 7.38 -9.47
CA TYR A 51 8.98 6.76 -9.19
C TYR A 51 8.93 6.04 -7.84
N ILE A 52 9.37 4.79 -7.80
CA ILE A 52 9.44 3.97 -6.59
C ILE A 52 10.81 3.33 -6.45
N SER A 53 11.40 3.45 -5.27
CA SER A 53 12.57 2.70 -4.80
C SER A 53 12.46 2.45 -3.31
N GLU A 54 13.33 1.62 -2.74
CA GLU A 54 13.38 1.37 -1.29
C GLU A 54 13.57 2.64 -0.46
N ARG A 55 14.13 3.70 -1.04
CA ARG A 55 14.46 4.93 -0.31
C ARG A 55 13.45 6.05 -0.53
N ALA A 56 12.70 6.00 -1.64
CA ALA A 56 11.83 7.11 -2.00
C ALA A 56 10.69 6.67 -2.93
N VAL A 57 9.50 7.13 -2.60
CA VAL A 57 8.40 7.27 -3.54
C VAL A 57 8.26 8.74 -3.89
N ARG A 58 8.18 9.02 -5.20
CA ARG A 58 7.96 10.36 -5.74
C ARG A 58 6.89 10.28 -6.81
N VAL A 59 5.89 11.15 -6.72
CA VAL A 59 4.79 11.16 -7.68
C VAL A 59 4.54 12.56 -8.16
N ARG A 60 4.35 12.73 -9.46
CA ARG A 60 3.98 14.00 -10.07
C ARG A 60 2.74 13.84 -10.92
N TYR A 61 1.68 14.51 -10.51
CA TYR A 61 0.41 14.55 -11.23
C TYR A 61 0.26 15.86 -12.00
N VAL A 62 -0.45 15.78 -13.13
CA VAL A 62 -1.01 16.95 -13.81
C VAL A 62 -2.52 16.80 -13.83
N PHE A 63 -3.21 17.69 -13.13
CA PHE A 63 -4.67 17.71 -13.08
C PHE A 63 -5.22 18.87 -13.89
N ALA A 64 -6.40 18.68 -14.49
CA ALA A 64 -7.11 19.75 -15.18
C ALA A 64 -8.58 19.78 -14.80
N ASN A 65 -9.08 20.99 -14.53
CA ASN A 65 -10.49 21.25 -14.34
C ASN A 65 -11.16 21.51 -15.69
N THR A 66 -12.22 20.75 -15.98
CA THR A 66 -12.99 20.81 -17.23
C THR A 66 -14.38 21.41 -17.07
N SER A 67 -14.73 21.94 -15.90
CA SER A 67 -16.07 22.48 -15.61
C SER A 67 -16.31 23.92 -16.08
N GLY A 68 -15.27 24.64 -16.52
CA GLY A 68 -15.36 26.04 -16.96
C GLY A 68 -15.47 27.07 -15.83
N LYS A 69 -15.43 26.65 -14.56
CA LYS A 69 -15.37 27.51 -13.37
C LYS A 69 -14.39 26.93 -12.36
N ASP A 70 -13.87 27.75 -11.46
CA ASP A 70 -13.00 27.26 -10.38
C ASP A 70 -13.74 26.24 -9.52
N VAL A 71 -13.07 25.14 -9.19
CA VAL A 71 -13.63 24.05 -8.38
C VAL A 71 -12.70 23.80 -7.22
N THR A 72 -13.23 23.79 -6.00
CA THR A 72 -12.48 23.38 -4.81
C THR A 72 -13.01 22.04 -4.34
N VAL A 73 -12.12 21.05 -4.24
CA VAL A 73 -12.44 19.72 -3.70
C VAL A 73 -11.45 19.37 -2.61
N ARG A 74 -11.84 18.44 -1.75
CA ARG A 74 -10.88 17.78 -0.86
C ARG A 74 -10.16 16.70 -1.64
N VAL A 75 -8.84 16.81 -1.71
CA VAL A 75 -7.97 15.76 -2.23
C VAL A 75 -7.55 14.89 -1.06
N ALA A 76 -7.51 13.57 -1.29
CA ALA A 76 -7.03 12.58 -0.36
C ALA A 76 -5.99 11.68 -1.04
N PHE A 77 -4.89 11.44 -0.33
CA PHE A 77 -3.85 10.50 -0.66
C PHE A 77 -3.77 9.47 0.47
N PRO A 78 -4.43 8.31 0.32
CA PRO A 78 -4.29 7.23 1.27
C PRO A 78 -2.87 6.64 1.16
N MET A 79 -2.39 5.99 2.22
CA MET A 79 -1.10 5.30 2.26
C MET A 79 -1.32 3.79 2.29
N PRO A 80 -0.32 2.98 1.89
CA PRO A 80 -0.36 1.55 2.12
C PRO A 80 -0.70 1.21 3.58
N ASP A 81 -1.48 0.14 3.74
CA ASP A 81 -1.90 -0.38 5.04
C ASP A 81 -0.67 -0.81 5.87
N ILE A 82 -0.65 -0.49 7.17
CA ILE A 82 0.41 -0.88 8.11
C ILE A 82 -0.20 -1.73 9.22
N GLY A 83 0.40 -2.86 9.56
CA GLY A 83 -0.10 -3.75 10.60
C GLY A 83 -1.09 -4.80 10.10
N GLY A 84 -1.78 -5.44 11.03
CA GLY A 84 -2.56 -6.66 10.77
C GLY A 84 -1.89 -7.92 11.33
N PRO A 85 -2.62 -9.05 11.42
CA PRO A 85 -2.05 -10.31 11.88
C PRO A 85 -0.85 -10.74 11.03
N GLY A 86 0.23 -11.16 11.67
CA GLY A 86 1.46 -11.59 11.00
C GLY A 86 2.29 -10.48 10.34
N PHE A 87 1.84 -9.22 10.33
CA PHE A 87 2.53 -8.13 9.61
C PHE A 87 3.95 -7.89 10.15
N PHE A 88 4.13 -7.97 11.46
CA PHE A 88 5.42 -7.77 12.13
C PHE A 88 6.19 -9.08 12.39
N GLN A 89 5.72 -10.22 11.87
CA GLN A 89 6.49 -11.47 11.91
C GLN A 89 7.64 -11.48 10.89
N SER A 90 7.61 -10.56 9.93
CA SER A 90 8.71 -10.28 9.01
C SER A 90 9.43 -8.99 9.40
N ASP A 91 10.66 -8.81 8.92
CA ASP A 91 11.42 -7.58 9.16
C ASP A 91 10.78 -6.44 8.36
N VAL A 92 10.00 -5.58 9.00
CA VAL A 92 9.38 -4.41 8.35
C VAL A 92 10.04 -3.13 8.85
N SER A 93 10.53 -2.33 7.91
CA SER A 93 11.04 -0.99 8.19
C SER A 93 9.96 0.05 7.89
N ILE A 94 9.61 0.82 8.92
CA ILE A 94 8.80 2.04 8.84
C ILE A 94 9.74 3.20 9.19
N PRO A 95 9.91 4.20 8.30
CA PRO A 95 11.04 5.13 8.35
C PRO A 95 11.02 6.16 9.48
N ILE A 96 9.89 6.38 10.19
CA ILE A 96 9.79 7.41 11.22
C ILE A 96 9.11 6.88 12.48
N ASP A 97 9.89 6.72 13.55
CA ASP A 97 9.48 6.13 14.83
C ASP A 97 8.95 7.16 15.86
N ASP A 98 9.07 8.46 15.60
CA ASP A 98 8.73 9.53 16.55
C ASP A 98 7.63 10.48 16.05
N ALA A 99 7.10 10.26 14.84
CA ALA A 99 6.04 11.08 14.24
C ALA A 99 4.74 10.27 14.09
N PRO A 100 3.89 10.17 15.13
CA PRO A 100 2.75 9.25 15.14
C PRO A 100 1.72 9.47 14.03
N ALA A 101 1.65 10.69 13.49
CA ALA A 101 0.76 11.05 12.38
C ALA A 101 1.44 11.09 11.01
N ASN A 102 2.78 11.13 10.93
CA ASN A 102 3.51 11.20 9.66
C ASN A 102 4.62 10.15 9.56
N VAL A 103 4.23 8.89 9.70
CA VAL A 103 5.14 7.74 9.88
C VAL A 103 5.98 7.41 8.64
N LEU A 104 5.63 7.99 7.48
CA LEU A 104 6.33 7.81 6.19
C LEU A 104 7.02 9.09 5.68
N GLY A 105 6.93 10.20 6.41
CA GLY A 105 7.55 11.47 6.00
C GLY A 105 6.90 12.10 4.76
N PHE A 106 5.59 11.94 4.61
CA PHE A 106 4.83 12.49 3.49
C PHE A 106 4.94 14.02 3.42
N SER A 107 5.17 14.49 2.21
CA SER A 107 5.16 15.90 1.84
C SER A 107 4.45 16.09 0.49
N THR A 108 3.74 17.21 0.36
CA THR A 108 3.01 17.57 -0.86
C THR A 108 3.26 19.01 -1.29
N LYS A 109 3.31 19.23 -2.59
CA LYS A 109 3.42 20.55 -3.22
C LYS A 109 2.38 20.70 -4.33
N VAL A 110 1.90 21.92 -4.51
CA VAL A 110 1.00 22.29 -5.61
C VAL A 110 1.56 23.51 -6.32
N ASP A 111 1.75 23.41 -7.64
CA ASP A 111 2.42 24.40 -8.47
C ASP A 111 3.76 24.86 -7.83
N GLY A 112 4.52 23.90 -7.29
CA GLY A 112 5.81 24.11 -6.62
C GLY A 112 5.74 24.64 -5.19
N LYS A 113 4.56 24.98 -4.66
CA LYS A 113 4.38 25.52 -3.30
C LYS A 113 4.01 24.42 -2.31
N PRO A 114 4.64 24.35 -1.12
CA PRO A 114 4.26 23.38 -0.10
C PRO A 114 2.80 23.52 0.33
N VAL A 115 2.13 22.39 0.52
CA VAL A 115 0.77 22.33 1.06
C VAL A 115 0.80 21.58 2.39
N LYS A 116 0.12 22.12 3.41
CA LYS A 116 -0.05 21.46 4.69
C LYS A 116 -1.20 20.46 4.60
N ALA A 117 -0.86 19.18 4.47
CA ALA A 117 -1.85 18.10 4.56
C ALA A 117 -2.31 17.88 6.01
N GLN A 118 -3.58 17.56 6.16
CA GLN A 118 -4.17 16.98 7.36
C GLN A 118 -4.07 15.45 7.28
N VAL A 119 -4.08 14.77 8.42
CA VAL A 119 -3.96 13.31 8.49
C VAL A 119 -5.20 12.74 9.16
N GLU A 120 -5.80 11.75 8.52
CA GLU A 120 -6.77 10.84 9.13
C GLU A 120 -6.12 9.47 9.33
N GLN A 121 -6.28 8.91 10.52
CA GLN A 121 -5.87 7.55 10.83
C GLN A 121 -7.07 6.74 11.30
N LYS A 122 -7.18 5.51 10.80
CA LYS A 122 -8.17 4.53 11.22
C LYS A 122 -7.52 3.23 11.63
N ALA A 123 -7.98 2.65 12.73
CA ALA A 123 -7.61 1.33 13.19
C ALA A 123 -8.69 0.33 12.82
N ILE A 124 -8.42 -0.46 11.78
CA ILE A 124 -9.33 -1.48 11.28
C ILE A 124 -8.96 -2.81 11.94
N ALA A 125 -9.87 -3.31 12.78
CA ALA A 125 -9.70 -4.59 13.45
C ALA A 125 -9.73 -5.78 12.48
N THR A 126 -9.37 -6.97 12.96
CA THR A 126 -9.34 -8.20 12.15
C THR A 126 -10.71 -8.61 11.58
N ASP A 127 -11.81 -8.14 12.17
CA ASP A 127 -13.18 -8.31 11.66
C ASP A 127 -13.56 -7.28 10.57
N GLY A 128 -12.64 -6.37 10.22
CA GLY A 128 -12.84 -5.29 9.26
C GLY A 128 -13.54 -4.05 9.83
N VAL A 129 -13.87 -4.02 11.12
CA VAL A 129 -14.57 -2.89 11.74
C VAL A 129 -13.58 -1.82 12.20
N ASP A 130 -13.93 -0.56 11.97
CA ASP A 130 -13.19 0.59 12.51
C ASP A 130 -13.39 0.67 14.03
N ARG A 131 -12.30 0.50 14.78
CA ARG A 131 -12.26 0.57 16.25
C ARG A 131 -11.36 1.70 16.75
N THR A 132 -11.12 2.72 15.92
CA THR A 132 -10.27 3.88 16.26
C THR A 132 -10.67 4.53 17.57
N ALA A 133 -11.98 4.78 17.75
CA ALA A 133 -12.50 5.40 18.98
C ALA A 133 -12.22 4.57 20.24
N TRP A 134 -12.18 3.24 20.12
CA TRP A 134 -11.89 2.35 21.24
C TRP A 134 -10.43 2.50 21.68
N LEU A 135 -9.48 2.49 20.74
CA LEU A 135 -8.05 2.67 21.05
C LEU A 135 -7.80 4.04 21.68
N VAL A 136 -8.36 5.11 21.10
CA VAL A 136 -8.23 6.48 21.64
C VAL A 136 -8.80 6.56 23.07
N ALA A 137 -9.98 6.00 23.31
CA ALA A 137 -10.63 6.04 24.63
C ALA A 137 -9.86 5.24 25.70
N ASN A 138 -9.04 4.26 25.30
CA ASN A 138 -8.21 3.48 26.20
C ASN A 138 -6.73 3.93 26.17
N HIS A 139 -6.42 5.09 25.58
CA HIS A 139 -5.08 5.65 25.49
C HIS A 139 -4.05 4.72 24.82
N VAL A 140 -4.49 3.86 23.89
CA VAL A 140 -3.61 3.02 23.08
C VAL A 140 -3.26 3.80 21.80
N PRO A 141 -1.97 4.00 21.47
CA PRO A 141 -1.58 4.66 20.23
C PRO A 141 -2.12 3.93 18.99
N LEU A 142 -2.59 4.67 17.98
CA LEU A 142 -3.13 4.09 16.74
C LEU A 142 -2.04 3.51 15.85
N ALA A 143 -0.88 4.15 15.82
CA ALA A 143 0.24 3.71 15.01
C ALA A 143 0.88 2.47 15.64
N VAL A 144 0.41 1.30 15.20
CA VAL A 144 0.68 -0.01 15.81
C VAL A 144 2.17 -0.40 15.86
N HIS A 145 3.00 0.18 14.98
CA HIS A 145 4.45 -0.05 14.96
C HIS A 145 5.22 0.76 16.00
N LEU A 146 4.61 1.78 16.61
CA LEU A 146 5.32 2.62 17.57
C LEU A 146 5.60 1.85 18.86
N GLY A 147 6.80 2.07 19.40
CA GLY A 147 7.15 1.59 20.73
C GLY A 147 6.13 2.04 21.77
N GLY A 148 5.72 1.10 22.64
CA GLY A 148 4.77 1.37 23.73
C GLY A 148 3.32 0.95 23.46
N VAL A 149 2.96 0.54 22.25
CA VAL A 149 1.62 0.00 21.96
C VAL A 149 1.32 -1.26 22.78
N ASP A 150 2.22 -2.25 22.75
CA ASP A 150 2.06 -3.49 23.51
C ASP A 150 2.12 -3.28 25.02
N GLU A 151 2.87 -2.27 25.46
CA GLU A 151 2.89 -1.88 26.87
C GLU A 151 1.56 -1.26 27.29
N ALA A 152 1.03 -0.31 26.49
CA ALA A 152 -0.27 0.31 26.73
C ALA A 152 -1.38 -0.75 26.77
N LEU A 153 -1.37 -1.70 25.84
CA LEU A 153 -2.30 -2.83 25.82
C LEU A 153 -2.16 -3.72 27.05
N ARG A 154 -0.94 -4.13 27.43
CA ARG A 154 -0.69 -4.96 28.62
C ARG A 154 -1.05 -4.26 29.94
N ALA A 155 -0.93 -2.94 29.99
CA ALA A 155 -1.29 -2.12 31.15
C ALA A 155 -2.81 -1.99 31.35
N LEU A 156 -3.63 -2.30 30.34
CA LEU A 156 -5.09 -2.27 30.47
C LEU A 156 -5.59 -3.30 31.52
N PRO A 157 -6.68 -2.98 32.25
CA PRO A 157 -7.36 -3.95 33.11
C PRO A 157 -7.71 -5.21 32.33
N LYS A 158 -7.68 -6.38 32.98
CA LYS A 158 -7.92 -7.68 32.32
C LYS A 158 -9.20 -7.67 31.46
N VAL A 159 -10.29 -7.08 31.97
CA VAL A 159 -11.56 -6.97 31.24
C VAL A 159 -11.42 -6.22 29.91
N LYS A 160 -10.61 -5.15 29.88
CA LYS A 160 -10.34 -4.36 28.67
C LYS A 160 -9.40 -5.07 27.71
N ARG A 161 -8.45 -5.85 28.21
CA ARG A 161 -7.62 -6.73 27.36
C ARG A 161 -8.45 -7.83 26.73
N ASP A 162 -9.30 -8.50 27.50
CA ASP A 162 -10.22 -9.52 26.98
C ASP A 162 -11.19 -8.91 25.95
N GLU A 163 -11.61 -7.65 26.15
CA GLU A 163 -12.40 -6.90 25.17
C GLU A 163 -11.58 -6.64 23.89
N ALA A 164 -10.33 -6.15 23.98
CA ALA A 164 -9.47 -5.91 22.82
C ALA A 164 -9.25 -7.17 21.98
N VAL A 165 -9.08 -8.34 22.62
CA VAL A 165 -8.98 -9.63 21.93
C VAL A 165 -10.27 -9.95 21.17
N LYS A 166 -11.43 -9.82 21.82
CA LYS A 166 -12.74 -10.05 21.17
C LYS A 166 -13.02 -9.07 20.03
N LEU A 167 -12.50 -7.86 20.14
CA LEU A 167 -12.64 -6.81 19.14
C LEU A 167 -11.64 -6.95 17.98
N GLY A 168 -10.73 -7.93 18.00
CA GLY A 168 -9.73 -8.10 16.94
C GLY A 168 -8.67 -7.00 16.91
N LEU A 169 -8.38 -6.39 18.05
CA LEU A 169 -7.36 -5.35 18.22
C LEU A 169 -6.07 -5.89 18.84
N TYR A 170 -6.14 -6.97 19.61
CA TYR A 170 -5.00 -7.50 20.36
C TYR A 170 -4.94 -9.01 20.25
N ASP A 171 -3.75 -9.52 19.97
CA ASP A 171 -3.39 -10.93 20.10
C ASP A 171 -2.34 -11.07 21.21
N PRO A 172 -2.50 -11.96 22.20
CA PRO A 172 -1.55 -12.11 23.29
C PRO A 172 -0.13 -12.51 22.86
N ASP A 173 0.00 -13.20 21.72
CA ASP A 173 1.26 -13.71 21.19
C ASP A 173 1.90 -12.71 20.20
N GLU A 174 1.08 -11.98 19.43
CA GLU A 174 1.56 -11.04 18.40
C GLU A 174 1.55 -9.56 18.80
N GLY A 175 0.81 -9.17 19.85
CA GLY A 175 0.64 -7.77 20.21
C GLY A 175 -0.56 -7.11 19.52
N GLY A 176 -0.43 -5.82 19.17
CA GLY A 176 -1.45 -5.10 18.39
C GLY A 176 -1.61 -5.67 16.97
N VAL A 177 -2.83 -6.09 16.60
CA VAL A 177 -3.10 -6.79 15.32
C VAL A 177 -4.06 -6.05 14.39
N TRP A 178 -4.37 -4.78 14.66
CA TRP A 178 -5.18 -3.99 13.72
C TRP A 178 -4.36 -3.49 12.54
N VAL A 179 -5.06 -3.22 11.44
CA VAL A 179 -4.52 -2.52 10.29
C VAL A 179 -4.70 -1.02 10.51
N LEU A 180 -3.60 -0.28 10.57
CA LEU A 180 -3.56 1.17 10.51
C LEU A 180 -3.72 1.63 9.07
N LYS A 181 -4.83 2.30 8.78
CA LYS A 181 -5.03 3.07 7.55
C LYS A 181 -4.67 4.52 7.81
N THR A 182 -3.78 5.09 7.01
CA THR A 182 -3.40 6.51 7.08
C THR A 182 -3.78 7.21 5.79
N THR A 183 -4.43 8.37 5.87
CA THR A 183 -4.79 9.18 4.70
C THR A 183 -4.42 10.64 4.90
N TYR A 184 -3.63 11.19 3.98
CA TYR A 184 -3.34 12.62 3.92
C TYR A 184 -4.41 13.32 3.10
N HIS A 185 -4.89 14.49 3.55
CA HIS A 185 -5.92 15.22 2.82
C HIS A 185 -5.81 16.74 2.99
N TRP A 186 -6.24 17.48 1.97
CA TRP A 186 -6.29 18.94 1.99
C TRP A 186 -7.39 19.46 1.06
N LEU A 187 -7.75 20.74 1.19
CA LEU A 187 -8.63 21.39 0.21
C LEU A 187 -7.76 21.95 -0.92
N GLN A 188 -8.11 21.60 -2.16
CA GLN A 188 -7.41 22.05 -3.35
C GLN A 188 -8.37 22.77 -4.28
N THR A 189 -8.01 23.99 -4.67
CA THR A 189 -8.68 24.71 -5.75
C THR A 189 -8.04 24.37 -7.09
N PHE A 190 -8.83 23.85 -8.02
CA PHE A 190 -8.46 23.63 -9.40
C PHE A 190 -9.07 24.76 -10.26
N PRO A 191 -8.25 25.68 -10.77
CA PRO A 191 -8.73 26.82 -11.54
C PRO A 191 -9.32 26.39 -12.88
N ALA A 192 -10.29 27.13 -13.40
CA ALA A 192 -10.76 26.97 -14.76
C ALA A 192 -9.66 27.30 -15.77
N GLY A 193 -9.66 26.60 -16.90
CA GLY A 193 -8.86 26.98 -18.07
C GLY A 193 -7.34 26.72 -17.99
N ARG A 194 -6.80 26.24 -16.85
CA ARG A 194 -5.40 25.82 -16.76
C ARG A 194 -5.22 24.54 -15.92
N PRO A 195 -4.24 23.68 -16.26
CA PRO A 195 -3.85 22.58 -15.40
C PRO A 195 -3.07 23.07 -14.17
N ILE A 196 -3.00 22.21 -13.14
CA ILE A 196 -2.11 22.35 -11.98
C ILE A 196 -1.21 21.12 -11.86
N VAL A 197 -0.06 21.32 -11.21
CA VAL A 197 0.88 20.24 -10.89
C VAL A 197 0.79 19.93 -9.39
N VAL A 198 0.62 18.66 -9.06
CA VAL A 198 0.64 18.17 -7.66
C VAL A 198 1.80 17.18 -7.54
N GLU A 199 2.63 17.35 -6.51
CA GLU A 199 3.83 16.53 -6.30
C GLU A 199 3.86 15.96 -4.90
N HIS A 200 4.10 14.65 -4.79
CA HIS A 200 4.24 13.91 -3.54
C HIS A 200 5.63 13.31 -3.39
N ALA A 201 6.13 13.30 -2.16
CA ALA A 201 7.34 12.59 -1.79
C ALA A 201 7.25 12.02 -0.38
N TYR A 202 7.67 10.77 -0.22
CA TYR A 202 7.76 10.06 1.06
C TYR A 202 8.74 8.88 0.96
N THR A 203 9.09 8.29 2.10
CA THR A 203 9.88 7.03 2.15
C THR A 203 8.92 5.87 2.37
N PRO A 204 8.94 4.81 1.53
CA PRO A 204 7.99 3.72 1.66
C PRO A 204 8.27 2.87 2.89
N SER A 205 7.23 2.18 3.37
CA SER A 205 7.42 1.00 4.24
C SER A 205 8.04 -0.11 3.41
N VAL A 206 9.08 -0.76 3.94
CA VAL A 206 9.77 -1.85 3.26
C VAL A 206 9.73 -3.09 4.12
N GLY A 207 9.02 -4.12 3.67
CA GLY A 207 9.10 -5.44 4.28
C GLY A 207 10.32 -6.20 3.77
N ALA A 208 10.86 -7.10 4.57
CA ALA A 208 12.04 -7.89 4.27
C ALA A 208 11.97 -9.29 4.89
N THR A 209 12.67 -10.23 4.23
CA THR A 209 12.99 -11.55 4.79
C THR A 209 14.50 -11.71 4.89
N VAL A 210 14.95 -12.78 5.57
CA VAL A 210 16.38 -13.14 5.66
C VAL A 210 16.88 -13.95 4.45
N ALA A 211 15.98 -14.44 3.60
CA ALA A 211 16.28 -15.26 2.42
C ALA A 211 15.15 -15.18 1.40
N THR A 212 15.46 -15.41 0.13
CA THR A 212 14.44 -15.43 -0.92
C THR A 212 13.69 -16.76 -1.00
N ASN A 213 12.37 -16.69 -1.12
CA ASN A 213 11.55 -17.86 -1.42
C ASN A 213 11.48 -18.16 -2.93
N VAL A 214 12.00 -17.29 -3.79
CA VAL A 214 11.98 -17.47 -5.24
C VAL A 214 12.78 -18.72 -5.65
N GLY A 215 12.16 -19.60 -6.43
CA GLY A 215 12.79 -20.85 -6.87
C GLY A 215 12.79 -21.98 -5.84
N THR A 216 12.11 -21.80 -4.71
CA THR A 216 11.87 -22.84 -3.69
C THR A 216 10.45 -23.42 -3.82
N GLU A 217 10.13 -24.44 -3.03
CA GLU A 217 8.77 -25.00 -2.92
C GLU A 217 7.75 -24.00 -2.35
N TYR A 218 8.21 -22.99 -1.59
CA TYR A 218 7.38 -21.94 -0.98
C TYR A 218 7.10 -20.76 -1.92
N ALA A 219 7.62 -20.78 -3.16
CA ALA A 219 7.46 -19.68 -4.12
C ALA A 219 6.01 -19.47 -4.59
N GLY A 220 5.12 -20.44 -4.41
CA GLY A 220 3.75 -20.42 -4.94
C GLY A 220 2.94 -19.20 -4.47
N GLU A 221 3.07 -18.84 -3.20
CA GLU A 221 2.29 -17.74 -2.58
C GLU A 221 2.71 -16.36 -3.09
N ILE A 222 4.00 -16.19 -3.40
CA ILE A 222 4.56 -14.90 -3.84
C ILE A 222 4.54 -14.75 -5.36
N LYS A 223 4.47 -15.85 -6.10
CA LYS A 223 4.59 -15.85 -7.56
C LYS A 223 3.56 -14.96 -8.25
N ASP A 224 2.29 -15.14 -7.91
CA ASP A 224 1.20 -14.41 -8.55
C ASP A 224 1.12 -12.97 -8.04
N ARG A 225 1.46 -12.72 -6.76
CA ARG A 225 1.48 -11.38 -6.16
C ARG A 225 2.49 -10.46 -6.84
N TYR A 226 3.70 -10.96 -7.12
CA TYR A 226 4.79 -10.16 -7.69
C TYR A 226 5.06 -10.45 -9.18
N CYS A 227 4.20 -11.25 -9.81
CA CYS A 227 4.35 -11.70 -11.20
C CYS A 227 5.74 -12.29 -11.49
N ILE A 228 6.23 -13.17 -10.61
CA ILE A 228 7.55 -13.80 -10.75
C ILE A 228 7.55 -14.70 -11.98
N ASP A 229 8.38 -14.33 -12.96
CA ASP A 229 8.51 -15.07 -14.20
C ASP A 229 9.53 -16.20 -14.12
N LYS A 230 9.55 -17.03 -15.17
CA LYS A 230 10.46 -18.15 -15.28
C LYS A 230 11.93 -17.68 -15.36
N ALA A 231 12.21 -16.56 -16.01
CA ALA A 231 13.58 -16.10 -16.21
C ALA A 231 14.22 -15.65 -14.89
N LEU A 232 13.46 -14.96 -14.04
CA LEU A 232 13.85 -14.61 -12.68
C LEU A 232 14.05 -15.87 -11.84
N THR A 233 13.08 -16.79 -11.87
CA THR A 233 13.15 -18.07 -11.15
C THR A 233 14.40 -18.86 -11.52
N ASP A 234 14.66 -19.04 -12.83
CA ASP A 234 15.83 -19.77 -13.31
C ASP A 234 17.14 -19.08 -12.90
N THR A 235 17.15 -17.74 -12.82
CA THR A 235 18.32 -16.97 -12.37
C THR A 235 18.63 -17.23 -10.90
N VAL A 236 17.61 -17.21 -10.04
CA VAL A 236 17.77 -17.49 -8.61
C VAL A 236 18.21 -18.94 -8.38
N VAL A 237 17.55 -19.91 -9.04
CA VAL A 237 17.89 -21.33 -8.93
C VAL A 237 19.32 -21.62 -9.41
N ARG A 238 19.78 -20.99 -10.49
CA ARG A 238 21.17 -21.16 -10.96
C ARG A 238 22.19 -20.61 -9.96
N ALA A 239 21.92 -19.46 -9.37
CA ALA A 239 22.82 -18.87 -8.38
C ALA A 239 22.89 -19.73 -7.11
N ALA A 240 21.74 -20.20 -6.62
CA ALA A 240 21.66 -21.11 -5.48
C ALA A 240 22.48 -22.39 -5.71
N LYS A 241 22.40 -22.99 -6.90
CA LYS A 241 23.19 -24.20 -7.25
C LYS A 241 24.70 -23.96 -7.34
N ALA A 242 25.13 -22.73 -7.58
CA ALA A 242 26.54 -22.37 -7.65
C ALA A 242 27.14 -22.11 -6.24
N ASP A 243 26.28 -21.89 -5.25
CA ASP A 243 26.66 -21.78 -3.84
C ASP A 243 26.85 -23.17 -3.21
N LYS A 244 27.81 -23.29 -2.29
CA LYS A 244 28.15 -24.57 -1.65
C LYS A 244 27.03 -25.08 -0.74
N ASP A 245 26.28 -24.14 -0.14
CA ASP A 245 25.23 -24.44 0.82
C ASP A 245 23.84 -24.39 0.15
N GLY A 246 23.79 -24.20 -1.18
CA GLY A 246 22.54 -24.14 -1.93
C GLY A 246 21.78 -22.83 -1.76
N ASN A 247 22.41 -21.78 -1.21
CA ASN A 247 21.73 -20.54 -0.88
C ASN A 247 21.78 -19.53 -2.03
N ALA A 248 20.62 -18.95 -2.35
CA ALA A 248 20.58 -17.80 -3.25
C ALA A 248 21.23 -16.58 -2.57
N PRO A 249 22.05 -15.78 -3.28
CA PRO A 249 22.78 -14.63 -2.71
C PRO A 249 21.91 -13.38 -2.50
N TRP A 250 20.58 -13.54 -2.45
CA TRP A 250 19.63 -12.44 -2.30
C TRP A 250 18.68 -12.67 -1.12
N VAL A 251 18.16 -11.56 -0.61
CA VAL A 251 17.06 -11.51 0.36
C VAL A 251 15.87 -10.80 -0.26
N ASP A 252 14.66 -11.16 0.16
CA ASP A 252 13.46 -10.48 -0.35
C ASP A 252 13.29 -9.14 0.36
N ARG A 253 12.97 -8.11 -0.40
CA ARG A 253 12.37 -6.88 0.07
C ARG A 253 11.15 -6.56 -0.75
N TRP A 254 10.09 -6.04 -0.13
CA TRP A 254 8.89 -5.67 -0.87
C TRP A 254 8.35 -4.30 -0.50
N ILE A 255 7.71 -3.69 -1.49
CA ILE A 255 7.07 -2.39 -1.42
C ILE A 255 5.68 -2.53 -2.02
N ASP A 256 4.66 -2.14 -1.26
CA ASP A 256 3.30 -2.02 -1.76
C ASP A 256 2.98 -0.55 -2.05
N TYR A 257 2.33 -0.29 -3.17
CA TYR A 257 1.87 1.02 -3.59
C TYR A 257 0.48 0.86 -4.20
N VAL A 258 -0.50 1.58 -3.67
CA VAL A 258 -1.85 1.48 -4.23
C VAL A 258 -1.99 2.41 -5.41
N LEU A 259 -2.59 1.87 -6.45
CA LEU A 259 -2.73 2.50 -7.75
C LEU A 259 -4.21 2.73 -8.10
N VAL A 260 -5.11 1.86 -7.60
CA VAL A 260 -6.50 1.79 -8.06
C VAL A 260 -7.33 3.06 -7.81
N THR A 261 -7.01 3.84 -6.78
CA THR A 261 -7.74 5.09 -6.48
C THR A 261 -7.56 6.15 -7.56
N GLY A 262 -6.50 6.06 -8.39
CA GLY A 262 -6.33 6.90 -9.58
C GLY A 262 -7.49 6.77 -10.57
N SER A 263 -8.28 5.69 -10.48
CA SER A 263 -9.51 5.50 -11.26
C SER A 263 -10.70 6.35 -10.79
N ASN A 264 -10.60 7.07 -9.67
CA ASN A 264 -11.70 7.90 -9.14
C ASN A 264 -11.82 9.26 -9.84
N TRP A 265 -10.85 9.65 -10.65
CA TRP A 265 -10.95 10.86 -11.46
C TRP A 265 -11.86 10.66 -12.67
N LYS A 266 -12.36 11.78 -13.22
CA LYS A 266 -13.38 11.82 -14.27
C LYS A 266 -13.09 10.87 -15.44
N LYS A 267 -11.83 10.83 -15.88
CA LYS A 267 -11.34 10.04 -17.00
C LYS A 267 -10.27 9.04 -16.55
N PRO A 268 -9.95 8.02 -17.36
CA PRO A 268 -8.71 7.28 -17.22
C PRO A 268 -7.49 8.22 -17.13
N ILE A 269 -6.40 7.74 -16.55
CA ILE A 269 -5.14 8.47 -16.49
C ILE A 269 -4.64 8.69 -17.92
N GLY A 270 -4.49 9.94 -18.33
CA GLY A 270 -4.12 10.29 -19.71
C GLY A 270 -2.77 9.69 -20.13
N ASP A 271 -1.69 10.14 -19.50
CA ASP A 271 -0.34 9.56 -19.64
C ASP A 271 0.15 9.04 -18.28
N PHE A 272 0.39 7.74 -18.20
CA PHE A 272 0.92 7.11 -17.00
C PHE A 272 2.33 6.60 -17.25
N ARG A 273 3.25 6.96 -16.35
CA ARG A 273 4.62 6.47 -16.32
C ARG A 273 4.96 5.98 -14.91
N LEU A 274 5.41 4.75 -14.82
CA LEU A 274 6.01 4.16 -13.63
C LEU A 274 7.50 3.91 -13.89
N VAL A 275 8.35 4.30 -12.95
CA VAL A 275 9.75 3.89 -12.86
C VAL A 275 9.97 3.17 -11.53
N VAL A 276 10.37 1.90 -11.61
CA VAL A 276 10.84 1.11 -10.46
C VAL A 276 12.36 1.06 -10.49
N ASP A 277 12.99 1.48 -9.41
CA ASP A 277 14.45 1.49 -9.26
C ASP A 277 14.88 0.48 -8.20
N LYS A 278 15.59 -0.57 -8.64
CA LYS A 278 16.07 -1.64 -7.76
C LYS A 278 17.33 -1.29 -6.97
N GLY A 279 17.80 -0.05 -7.03
CA GLY A 279 18.89 0.49 -6.21
C GLY A 279 20.32 0.07 -6.61
N SER A 280 20.55 -1.21 -6.93
CA SER A 280 21.86 -1.74 -7.33
C SER A 280 21.75 -2.60 -8.60
N PRO A 281 22.72 -2.54 -9.53
CA PRO A 281 22.77 -3.44 -10.69
C PRO A 281 22.78 -4.93 -10.32
N LYS A 282 23.23 -5.29 -9.11
CA LYS A 282 23.25 -6.66 -8.57
C LYS A 282 21.89 -7.17 -8.07
N ASN A 283 20.95 -6.27 -7.79
CA ASN A 283 19.62 -6.66 -7.32
C ASN A 283 18.78 -7.21 -8.47
N LEU A 284 17.71 -7.93 -8.16
CA LEU A 284 16.68 -8.31 -9.14
C LEU A 284 15.35 -7.66 -8.74
N VAL A 285 14.40 -7.57 -9.67
CA VAL A 285 13.10 -6.94 -9.43
C VAL A 285 12.00 -7.70 -10.17
N SER A 286 10.85 -7.82 -9.52
CA SER A 286 9.62 -8.39 -10.08
C SER A 286 8.42 -7.57 -9.64
N PHE A 287 7.53 -7.24 -10.56
CA PHE A 287 6.23 -6.64 -10.26
C PHE A 287 5.27 -6.88 -11.42
N CYS A 288 3.97 -6.84 -11.12
CA CYS A 288 2.94 -7.01 -12.13
C CYS A 288 2.82 -5.78 -13.02
N GLY A 289 3.23 -5.91 -14.29
CA GLY A 289 3.10 -4.87 -15.30
C GLY A 289 3.37 -5.41 -16.71
N SER A 290 2.60 -4.96 -17.70
CA SER A 290 2.87 -5.26 -19.11
C SER A 290 3.75 -4.19 -19.77
N GLY A 291 4.54 -4.57 -20.78
CA GLY A 291 5.41 -3.64 -21.51
C GLY A 291 6.53 -3.00 -20.66
N VAL A 292 6.96 -3.67 -19.59
CA VAL A 292 8.06 -3.20 -18.74
C VAL A 292 9.36 -3.25 -19.53
N ARG A 293 10.10 -2.14 -19.53
CA ARG A 293 11.38 -2.02 -20.23
C ARG A 293 12.47 -1.55 -19.28
N LYS A 294 13.67 -2.11 -19.38
CA LYS A 294 14.84 -1.60 -18.67
C LYS A 294 15.30 -0.29 -19.32
N ILE A 295 15.40 0.79 -18.54
CA ILE A 295 15.79 2.14 -19.01
C ILE A 295 17.15 2.61 -18.45
N GLY A 296 17.75 1.84 -17.55
CA GLY A 296 19.06 2.09 -16.98
C GLY A 296 19.60 0.88 -16.22
N PRO A 297 20.76 0.99 -15.55
CA PRO A 297 21.35 -0.13 -14.82
C PRO A 297 20.44 -0.72 -13.73
N THR A 298 19.62 0.13 -13.10
CA THR A 298 18.73 -0.23 -11.98
C THR A 298 17.26 0.06 -12.24
N GLN A 299 16.93 0.79 -13.32
CA GLN A 299 15.60 1.34 -13.53
C GLN A 299 14.81 0.61 -14.61
N PHE A 300 13.55 0.34 -14.29
CA PHE A 300 12.57 -0.31 -15.15
C PHE A 300 11.36 0.60 -15.30
N GLU A 301 10.94 0.84 -16.53
CA GLU A 301 9.83 1.72 -16.85
C GLU A 301 8.63 0.93 -17.37
N MET A 302 7.44 1.31 -16.93
CA MET A 302 6.16 0.93 -17.53
C MET A 302 5.42 2.19 -17.97
N ARG A 303 4.85 2.18 -19.17
CA ARG A 303 4.01 3.28 -19.68
C ARG A 303 2.64 2.81 -20.09
N ARG A 304 1.63 3.64 -19.85
CA ARG A 304 0.25 3.45 -20.31
C ARG A 304 -0.34 4.78 -20.75
N THR A 305 -1.37 4.71 -21.57
CA THR A 305 -2.17 5.83 -22.02
C THR A 305 -3.64 5.49 -21.85
N ASP A 306 -4.45 6.49 -21.48
CA ASP A 306 -5.90 6.36 -21.25
C ASP A 306 -6.26 5.15 -20.37
N TRP A 307 -5.53 4.99 -19.26
CA TRP A 307 -5.53 3.77 -18.47
C TRP A 307 -6.23 3.91 -17.13
N ARG A 308 -7.00 2.88 -16.76
CA ARG A 308 -7.58 2.72 -15.42
C ARG A 308 -6.86 1.59 -14.69
N PRO A 309 -6.10 1.87 -13.63
CA PRO A 309 -5.50 0.82 -12.82
C PRO A 309 -6.59 -0.02 -12.14
N GLU A 310 -6.51 -1.33 -12.32
CA GLU A 310 -7.45 -2.32 -11.76
C GLU A 310 -6.91 -3.03 -10.52
N LYS A 311 -5.59 -2.95 -10.31
CA LYS A 311 -4.89 -3.55 -9.18
C LYS A 311 -3.83 -2.61 -8.65
N ASP A 312 -3.52 -2.81 -7.38
CA ASP A 312 -2.38 -2.19 -6.73
C ASP A 312 -1.09 -2.82 -7.17
N LEU A 313 0.00 -2.10 -6.90
CA LEU A 313 1.33 -2.51 -7.25
C LEU A 313 2.01 -3.12 -6.02
N SER A 314 2.37 -4.39 -6.13
CA SER A 314 3.32 -5.05 -5.23
C SER A 314 4.63 -5.25 -5.97
N ILE A 315 5.72 -4.76 -5.40
CA ILE A 315 7.08 -4.84 -5.97
C ILE A 315 7.91 -5.75 -5.08
N LEU A 316 8.50 -6.80 -5.67
CA LEU A 316 9.52 -7.61 -5.04
C LEU A 316 10.90 -7.21 -5.56
N LEU A 317 11.81 -6.94 -4.64
CA LEU A 317 13.22 -6.71 -4.88
C LEU A 317 14.00 -7.88 -4.27
N LEU A 318 14.84 -8.52 -5.07
CA LEU A 318 15.83 -9.46 -4.56
C LEU A 318 17.11 -8.66 -4.33
N VAL A 319 17.37 -8.29 -3.07
CA VAL A 319 18.51 -7.46 -2.71
C VAL A 319 19.72 -8.33 -2.46
N SER A 320 20.81 -8.06 -3.18
CA SER A 320 22.03 -8.85 -3.09
C SER A 320 22.67 -8.61 -1.73
N ARG A 321 23.07 -9.69 -1.04
CA ARG A 321 23.78 -9.59 0.25
C ARG A 321 25.09 -8.79 0.16
N GLU A 322 25.70 -8.72 -1.03
CA GLU A 322 26.89 -7.91 -1.27
C GLU A 322 26.60 -6.41 -1.47
N ALA A 323 25.33 -6.04 -1.65
CA ALA A 323 24.87 -4.67 -1.88
C ALA A 323 24.16 -4.06 -0.66
N MET A 324 24.00 -4.85 0.41
CA MET A 324 23.51 -4.42 1.72
C MET A 324 24.68 -3.83 2.54
#